data_AF-A0A6A7G0Z1-F1
#
_entry.id   AF-A0A6A7G0Z1-F1
#
_cell.length_a   1.000
_cell.length_b   1.000
_cell.length_c   1.000
_cell.angle_alpha   90.00
_cell.angle_beta   90.00
_cell.angle_gamma   90.00
#
_symmetry.space_group_name_H-M   'P 1'
#
loop_
_entity.id
_entity.type
_entity.pdbx_description
1 polymer ?
#
loop_
_entity_poly.entity_id
_entity_poly.type
_entity_poly.pdbx_seq_one_letter_code
_entity_poly.pdbx_strand_id
1 'polypeptide(L)'
;MSPNEKGVTNSAYIIGDDGDSKKNKSDGKLTGKDVEQAEEGRQQWTSPVEFLLSCVAMSVGLGNIWRFPFVAYENGGGAFLIPYILVLVFIGKPLYYMELCLGQFASAGAVKIWELSPAFKGVGYGQMIATWSVVTYYVSLMALTVYYFIASFNTVLPWSVCDDKWASEYCVHAHTNTSLLTYNISLVKSSSEEYF
;
A
#
# COMPACT_ATOMS: atom_id res chain seq x y z
N MET A 1 -7.53 23.04 18.55
CA MET A 1 -8.35 23.54 17.43
C MET A 1 -9.81 23.34 17.82
N SER A 2 -10.64 24.38 17.77
CA SER A 2 -11.96 24.47 18.40
C SER A 2 -12.95 23.37 17.95
N PRO A 3 -13.90 22.88 18.79
CA PRO A 3 -14.72 21.70 18.49
C PRO A 3 -15.93 21.95 17.56
N ASN A 4 -15.98 23.08 16.84
CA ASN A 4 -17.20 23.54 16.16
C ASN A 4 -16.96 24.12 14.77
N GLU A 5 -16.11 23.48 13.97
CA GLU A 5 -16.01 23.76 12.55
C GLU A 5 -16.58 22.56 11.79
N LYS A 6 -17.88 22.63 11.49
CA LYS A 6 -18.50 21.73 10.51
C LYS A 6 -17.66 21.86 9.24
N GLY A 7 -17.10 20.74 8.77
CA GLY A 7 -16.33 20.72 7.54
C GLY A 7 -17.08 21.47 6.45
N VAL A 8 -16.39 22.39 5.77
CA VAL A 8 -16.98 23.25 4.75
C VAL A 8 -17.49 22.37 3.61
N THR A 9 -18.76 21.98 3.67
CA THR A 9 -19.45 21.37 2.54
C THR A 9 -19.74 22.48 1.54
N ASN A 10 -18.97 22.51 0.45
CA ASN A 10 -19.16 23.48 -0.61
C ASN A 10 -20.47 23.14 -1.36
N SER A 11 -21.49 24.01 -1.28
CA SER A 11 -22.75 23.83 -2.02
C SER A 11 -22.56 23.78 -3.55
N ALA A 12 -21.40 24.17 -4.06
CA ALA A 12 -21.01 24.00 -5.46
C ALA A 12 -20.70 22.55 -5.88
N TYR A 13 -20.63 21.61 -4.93
CA TYR A 13 -20.35 20.19 -5.17
C TYR A 13 -21.58 19.30 -4.86
N ILE A 14 -22.79 19.86 -4.95
CA ILE A 14 -23.99 19.03 -5.07
C ILE A 14 -24.11 18.67 -6.54
N ILE A 15 -23.85 17.40 -6.86
CA ILE A 15 -24.16 16.84 -8.18
C ILE A 15 -25.69 16.98 -8.31
N GLY A 16 -26.13 17.96 -9.09
CA GLY A 16 -27.54 18.13 -9.43
C GLY A 16 -28.00 16.90 -10.19
N ASP A 17 -28.92 16.15 -9.59
CA ASP A 17 -29.74 15.19 -10.32
C ASP A 17 -30.75 16.02 -11.12
N ASP A 18 -30.48 16.20 -12.42
CA ASP A 18 -31.42 16.80 -13.36
C ASP A 18 -32.66 15.90 -13.46
N GLY A 19 -33.79 16.42 -13.03
CA GLY A 19 -35.02 15.66 -12.88
C GLY A 19 -35.62 15.11 -14.17
N ASP A 20 -36.28 13.96 -14.06
CA ASP A 20 -37.55 13.72 -14.73
C ASP A 20 -38.51 12.98 -13.80
N SER A 21 -39.59 13.66 -13.46
CA SER A 21 -40.70 13.11 -12.69
C SER A 21 -41.74 12.61 -13.68
N LYS A 22 -41.83 11.30 -13.90
CA LYS A 22 -43.07 10.61 -14.35
C LYS A 22 -42.99 9.06 -14.37
N LYS A 23 -43.85 8.46 -13.53
CA LYS A 23 -44.61 7.20 -13.71
C LYS A 23 -43.85 5.89 -14.06
N ASN A 24 -43.86 4.92 -13.14
CA ASN A 24 -44.94 3.90 -13.06
C ASN A 24 -44.72 2.92 -11.90
N LYS A 25 -45.85 2.53 -11.31
CA LYS A 25 -46.01 1.60 -10.19
C LYS A 25 -46.03 0.15 -10.72
N SER A 26 -45.14 -0.70 -10.20
CA SER A 26 -45.33 -2.15 -10.14
C SER A 26 -44.28 -2.82 -9.25
N ASP A 27 -44.68 -3.08 -8.01
CA ASP A 27 -44.42 -4.24 -7.15
C ASP A 27 -43.10 -5.02 -7.32
N GLY A 28 -42.19 -4.79 -6.37
CA GLY A 28 -41.05 -5.65 -6.07
C GLY A 28 -40.55 -5.36 -4.66
N LYS A 29 -40.94 -6.20 -3.70
CA LYS A 29 -40.56 -6.12 -2.28
C LYS A 29 -39.05 -6.33 -2.12
N LEU A 30 -38.28 -5.24 -2.14
CA LEU A 30 -36.89 -5.20 -1.67
C LEU A 30 -36.89 -4.73 -0.22
N THR A 31 -36.28 -5.54 0.64
CA THR A 31 -36.16 -5.33 2.08
C THR A 31 -35.46 -4.01 2.39
N GLY A 32 -36.11 -3.14 3.16
CA GLY A 32 -35.67 -1.79 3.51
C GLY A 32 -34.48 -1.70 4.48
N LYS A 33 -33.39 -2.44 4.21
CA LYS A 33 -32.10 -2.28 4.90
C LYS A 33 -30.98 -1.74 4.01
N ASP A 34 -31.13 -1.84 2.69
CA ASP A 34 -30.09 -1.42 1.75
C ASP A 34 -30.31 0.00 1.18
N VAL A 35 -31.48 0.61 1.45
CA VAL A 35 -31.86 1.95 0.93
C VAL A 35 -31.71 3.06 1.99
N GLU A 36 -31.63 2.71 3.28
CA GLU A 36 -31.45 3.71 4.36
C GLU A 36 -29.99 4.21 4.49
N GLN A 37 -29.04 3.57 3.81
CA GLN A 37 -27.63 3.98 3.80
C GLN A 37 -27.31 5.15 2.84
N ALA A 38 -28.30 5.61 2.05
CA ALA A 38 -28.09 6.67 1.07
C ALA A 38 -28.21 8.10 1.64
N GLU A 39 -28.70 8.27 2.89
CA GLU A 39 -28.85 9.59 3.54
C GLU A 39 -28.04 9.76 4.85
N GLU A 40 -27.24 8.77 5.25
CA GLU A 40 -26.27 9.01 6.31
C GLU A 40 -25.05 9.72 5.72
N GLY A 41 -24.85 10.98 6.11
CA GLY A 41 -23.71 11.79 5.68
C GLY A 41 -22.36 11.06 5.83
N ARG A 42 -21.37 11.48 5.05
CA ARG A 42 -20.03 10.87 4.99
C ARG A 42 -19.49 10.52 6.39
N GLN A 43 -19.03 9.29 6.54
CA GLN A 43 -18.39 8.83 7.77
C GLN A 43 -17.16 9.69 8.10
N GLN A 44 -17.12 10.21 9.32
CA GLN A 44 -16.05 11.05 9.84
C GLN A 44 -15.20 10.24 10.82
N TRP A 45 -13.89 10.52 10.84
CA TRP A 45 -12.97 9.94 11.82
C TRP A 45 -13.37 10.33 13.25
N THR A 46 -13.33 9.37 14.18
CA THR A 46 -13.64 9.61 15.59
C THR A 46 -12.56 10.44 16.26
N SER A 47 -11.28 10.23 15.89
CA SER A 47 -10.15 11.00 16.40
C SER A 47 -9.18 11.44 15.29
N PRO A 48 -8.61 12.66 15.37
CA PRO A 48 -7.55 13.10 14.46
C PRO A 48 -6.29 12.22 14.54
N VAL A 49 -6.08 11.54 15.67
CA VAL A 49 -4.96 10.61 15.83
C VAL A 49 -5.16 9.34 15.01
N GLU A 50 -6.40 8.84 14.87
CA GLU A 50 -6.72 7.66 14.04
C GLU A 50 -6.48 7.95 12.55
N PHE A 51 -6.83 9.17 12.12
CA PHE A 51 -6.52 9.66 10.78
C PHE A 51 -5.00 9.74 10.56
N LEU A 52 -4.26 10.35 11.49
CA LEU A 52 -2.81 10.46 11.38
C LEU A 52 -2.12 9.09 11.36
N LEU A 53 -2.57 8.16 12.21
CA LEU A 53 -2.03 6.80 12.26
C LEU A 53 -2.28 6.07 10.92
N SER A 54 -3.46 6.25 10.33
CA SER A 54 -3.80 5.67 9.03
C SER A 54 -2.93 6.25 7.91
N CYS A 55 -2.64 7.55 7.92
CA CYS A 55 -1.70 8.17 6.98
C CYS A 55 -0.27 7.65 7.15
N VAL A 56 0.20 7.47 8.39
CA VAL A 56 1.53 6.91 8.67
C VAL A 56 1.61 5.46 8.22
N ALA A 57 0.58 4.65 8.50
CA ALA A 57 0.51 3.26 8.06
C ALA A 57 0.54 3.12 6.53
N MET A 58 -0.11 4.03 5.81
CA MET A 58 -0.04 4.07 4.35
C MET A 58 1.34 4.53 3.83
N SER A 59 2.04 5.38 4.58
CA SER A 59 3.34 5.95 4.17
C SER A 59 4.54 5.03 4.44
N VAL A 60 4.44 4.16 5.45
CA VAL A 60 5.50 3.24 5.84
C VAL A 60 5.20 1.84 5.31
N GLY A 61 6.02 1.37 4.35
CA GLY A 61 5.88 0.03 3.77
C GLY A 61 7.19 -0.76 3.71
N LEU A 62 7.11 -2.01 3.26
CA LEU A 62 8.26 -2.92 3.06
C LEU A 62 9.38 -2.31 2.22
N GLY A 63 9.04 -1.45 1.25
CA GLY A 63 10.03 -0.72 0.45
C GLY A 63 10.99 0.12 1.30
N ASN A 64 10.54 0.71 2.41
CA ASN A 64 11.42 1.50 3.29
C ASN A 64 12.40 0.60 4.05
N ILE A 65 12.08 -0.68 4.23
CA ILE A 65 12.88 -1.64 5.02
C ILE A 65 14.03 -2.21 4.17
N TRP A 66 13.77 -2.63 2.93
CA TRP A 66 14.81 -3.25 2.08
C TRP A 66 15.30 -2.35 0.95
N ARG A 67 14.42 -1.56 0.31
CA ARG A 67 14.76 -0.89 -0.96
C ARG A 67 15.56 0.36 -0.67
N PHE A 68 15.13 1.12 0.34
CA PHE A 68 15.85 2.33 0.74
C PHE A 68 17.29 2.03 1.17
N PRO A 69 17.58 1.08 2.08
CA PRO A 69 18.97 0.77 2.45
C PRO A 69 19.79 0.24 1.28
N PHE A 70 19.21 -0.63 0.45
CA PHE A 70 19.89 -1.19 -0.72
C PHE A 70 20.30 -0.10 -1.73
N VAL A 71 19.35 0.77 -2.10
CA VAL A 71 19.60 1.87 -3.05
C VAL A 71 20.56 2.90 -2.46
N ALA A 72 20.42 3.23 -1.17
CA ALA A 72 21.34 4.15 -0.50
C ALA A 72 22.76 3.57 -0.51
N TYR A 73 22.93 2.29 -0.21
CA TYR A 73 24.23 1.61 -0.21
C TYR A 73 24.90 1.65 -1.59
N GLU A 74 24.17 1.32 -2.66
CA GLU A 74 24.71 1.36 -4.04
C GLU A 74 25.06 2.77 -4.51
N ASN A 75 24.37 3.81 -4.02
CA ASN A 75 24.52 5.19 -4.47
C ASN A 75 25.38 6.06 -3.52
N GLY A 76 26.37 5.46 -2.86
CA GLY A 76 27.31 6.19 -2.00
C GLY A 76 26.91 6.27 -0.52
N GLY A 77 26.07 5.35 -0.05
CA GLY A 77 25.68 5.17 1.34
C GLY A 77 25.05 6.43 1.95
N GLY A 78 25.70 6.97 2.98
CA GLY A 78 25.23 8.16 3.68
C GLY A 78 25.18 9.43 2.83
N ALA A 79 25.99 9.54 1.77
CA ALA A 79 25.98 10.73 0.90
C ALA A 79 24.67 10.86 0.10
N PHE A 80 24.01 9.73 -0.20
CA PHE A 80 22.72 9.68 -0.88
C PHE A 80 21.59 10.37 -0.09
N LEU A 81 21.73 10.51 1.23
CA LEU A 81 20.71 11.20 2.04
C LEU A 81 20.54 12.68 1.65
N ILE A 82 21.60 13.36 1.23
CA ILE A 82 21.54 14.79 0.90
C ILE A 82 20.55 15.06 -0.24
N PRO A 83 20.72 14.46 -1.45
CA PRO A 83 19.75 14.63 -2.52
C PRO A 83 18.37 14.04 -2.17
N TYR A 84 18.32 12.94 -1.42
CA TYR A 84 17.06 12.33 -1.00
C TYR A 84 16.21 13.29 -0.15
N ILE A 85 16.78 13.94 0.86
CA ILE A 85 16.07 14.88 1.72
C ILE A 85 15.66 16.13 0.95
N LEU A 86 16.49 16.64 0.03
CA LEU A 86 16.12 17.77 -0.83
C LEU A 86 14.89 17.46 -1.67
N VAL A 87 14.87 16.32 -2.38
CA VAL A 87 13.72 15.89 -3.18
C VAL A 87 12.49 15.67 -2.29
N LEU A 88 12.66 15.08 -1.11
CA LEU A 88 11.57 14.87 -0.16
C LEU A 88 10.95 16.19 0.31
N VAL A 89 11.75 17.20 0.63
CA VAL A 89 11.25 18.50 1.09
C VAL A 89 10.67 19.35 -0.04
N PHE A 90 11.32 19.40 -1.20
CA PHE A 90 10.89 20.27 -2.30
C PHE A 90 9.81 19.67 -3.19
N ILE A 91 9.76 18.34 -3.32
CA ILE A 91 8.81 17.65 -4.22
C ILE A 91 7.85 16.79 -3.39
N GLY A 92 8.37 15.96 -2.48
CA GLY A 92 7.56 15.03 -1.69
C GLY A 92 6.54 15.74 -0.80
N LYS A 93 6.98 16.68 0.05
CA LYS A 93 6.11 17.40 0.99
C LYS A 93 5.03 18.23 0.28
N PRO A 94 5.32 19.03 -0.77
CA PRO A 94 4.28 19.77 -1.47
C PRO A 94 3.25 18.88 -2.16
N LEU A 95 3.68 17.80 -2.84
CA LEU A 95 2.76 16.87 -3.48
C LEU A 95 1.86 16.16 -2.47
N TYR A 96 2.42 15.71 -1.35
CA TYR A 96 1.65 15.08 -0.28
C TYR A 96 0.61 16.03 0.32
N TYR A 97 1.00 17.29 0.58
CA TYR A 97 0.08 18.29 1.11
C TYR A 97 -1.03 18.64 0.12
N MET A 98 -0.69 18.79 -1.17
CA MET A 98 -1.66 19.04 -2.23
C MET A 98 -2.70 17.91 -2.32
N GLU A 99 -2.26 16.64 -2.31
CA GLU A 99 -3.16 15.48 -2.36
C GLU A 99 -4.10 15.45 -1.14
N LEU A 100 -3.57 15.72 0.06
CA LEU A 100 -4.40 15.81 1.27
C LEU A 100 -5.41 16.95 1.19
N CYS A 101 -5.01 18.15 0.76
CA CYS A 101 -5.91 19.28 0.58
C CYS A 101 -7.01 18.99 -0.44
N LEU A 102 -6.68 18.37 -1.57
CA LEU A 102 -7.65 17.96 -2.59
C LEU A 102 -8.63 16.92 -2.04
N GLY A 103 -8.14 15.92 -1.30
CA GLY A 103 -8.97 14.90 -0.67
C GLY A 103 -9.94 15.47 0.38
N GLN A 104 -9.49 16.45 1.17
CA GLN A 104 -10.33 17.14 2.16
C GLN A 104 -11.33 18.09 1.50
N PHE A 105 -10.92 18.83 0.47
CA PHE A 105 -11.77 19.80 -0.23
C PHE A 105 -12.87 19.14 -1.06
N ALA A 106 -12.52 18.14 -1.87
CA ALA A 106 -13.48 17.47 -2.73
C ALA A 106 -14.38 16.51 -1.95
N SER A 107 -13.91 16.00 -0.80
CA SER A 107 -14.63 15.04 0.05
C SER A 107 -15.24 13.88 -0.76
N ALA A 108 -14.57 13.47 -1.84
CA ALA A 108 -15.00 12.46 -2.80
C ALA A 108 -13.88 11.46 -3.09
N GLY A 109 -14.21 10.32 -3.69
CA GLY A 109 -13.22 9.30 -4.06
C GLY A 109 -12.32 9.74 -5.22
N ALA A 110 -11.15 9.12 -5.37
CA ALA A 110 -10.10 9.51 -6.32
C ALA A 110 -10.54 9.72 -7.79
N VAL A 111 -11.61 9.05 -8.24
CA VAL A 111 -12.18 9.24 -9.59
C VAL A 111 -13.14 10.44 -9.65
N LYS A 112 -13.93 10.66 -8.59
CA LYS A 112 -14.96 11.72 -8.51
C LYS A 112 -14.35 13.12 -8.30
N ILE A 113 -13.16 13.21 -7.69
CA ILE A 113 -12.44 14.49 -7.51
C ILE A 113 -12.22 15.19 -8.87
N TRP A 114 -11.98 14.42 -9.94
CA TRP A 114 -11.70 14.96 -11.27
C TRP A 114 -12.95 15.39 -12.05
N GLU A 115 -14.14 15.35 -11.46
CA GLU A 115 -15.33 15.95 -12.09
C GLU A 115 -15.24 17.48 -12.19
N LEU A 116 -14.35 18.12 -11.41
CA LEU A 116 -14.01 19.54 -11.55
C LEU A 116 -13.34 19.87 -12.90
N SER A 117 -12.57 18.92 -13.45
CA SER A 117 -11.89 19.08 -14.74
C SER A 117 -11.87 17.76 -15.51
N PRO A 118 -12.80 17.54 -16.46
CA PRO A 118 -12.94 16.26 -17.15
C PRO A 118 -11.70 15.86 -17.96
N ALA A 119 -10.81 16.81 -18.28
CA ALA A 119 -9.52 16.53 -18.91
C ALA A 119 -8.61 15.62 -18.06
N PHE A 120 -8.74 15.69 -16.72
CA PHE A 120 -7.93 14.90 -15.79
C PHE A 120 -8.64 13.65 -15.25
N LYS A 121 -9.84 13.32 -15.76
CA LYS A 121 -10.57 12.12 -15.33
C LYS A 121 -9.77 10.83 -15.52
N GLY A 122 -8.89 10.78 -16.53
CA GLY A 122 -7.95 9.69 -16.76
C GLY A 122 -6.95 9.47 -15.63
N VAL A 123 -6.58 10.51 -14.88
CA VAL A 123 -5.66 10.41 -13.73
C VAL A 123 -6.31 9.59 -12.61
N GLY A 124 -7.60 9.81 -12.34
CA GLY A 124 -8.35 9.05 -11.34
C GLY A 124 -8.44 7.56 -11.67
N TYR A 125 -8.74 7.21 -12.93
CA TYR A 125 -8.75 5.81 -13.37
C TYR A 125 -7.35 5.20 -13.37
N GLY A 126 -6.33 5.95 -13.77
CA GLY A 126 -4.93 5.52 -13.69
C GLY A 126 -4.50 5.20 -12.25
N GLN A 127 -4.86 6.05 -11.30
CA GLN A 127 -4.60 5.83 -9.88
C GLN A 127 -5.30 4.57 -9.35
N MET A 128 -6.54 4.32 -9.77
CA MET A 128 -7.27 3.10 -9.40
C MET A 128 -6.58 1.83 -9.92
N ILE A 129 -6.17 1.82 -11.19
CA ILE A 129 -5.48 0.67 -11.81
C ILE A 129 -4.09 0.46 -11.17
N ALA A 130 -3.35 1.54 -10.92
CA ALA A 130 -2.06 1.47 -10.24
C ALA A 130 -2.20 0.88 -8.83
N THR A 131 -3.19 1.36 -8.06
CA THR A 131 -3.47 0.84 -6.71
C THR A 131 -3.84 -0.64 -6.75
N TRP A 132 -4.69 -1.06 -7.69
CA TRP A 132 -5.06 -2.47 -7.86
C TRP A 132 -3.84 -3.36 -8.16
N SER A 133 -2.99 -2.90 -9.08
CA SER A 133 -1.76 -3.60 -9.44
C SER A 133 -0.83 -3.76 -8.24
N VAL A 134 -0.70 -2.69 -7.44
CA VAL A 134 0.12 -2.66 -6.24
C VAL A 134 -0.41 -3.60 -5.16
N VAL A 135 -1.71 -3.56 -4.89
CA VAL A 135 -2.35 -4.44 -3.90
C VAL A 135 -2.15 -5.92 -4.27
N THR A 136 -2.31 -6.29 -5.54
CA THR A 136 -2.21 -7.69 -5.97
C THR A 136 -0.85 -8.31 -5.64
N TYR A 137 0.27 -7.62 -5.91
CA TYR A 137 1.59 -8.15 -5.57
C TYR A 137 1.92 -8.03 -4.08
N TYR A 138 1.44 -6.99 -3.39
CA TYR A 138 1.70 -6.87 -1.95
C TYR A 138 0.98 -7.95 -1.15
N VAL A 139 -0.22 -8.37 -1.57
CA VAL A 139 -0.95 -9.47 -0.91
C VAL A 139 -0.15 -10.78 -0.97
N SER A 140 0.50 -11.10 -2.09
CA SER A 140 1.33 -12.30 -2.18
C SER A 140 2.59 -12.20 -1.30
N LEU A 141 3.22 -11.02 -1.22
CA LEU A 141 4.32 -10.78 -0.28
C LEU A 141 3.88 -10.91 1.18
N MET A 142 2.70 -10.41 1.53
CA MET A 142 2.13 -10.57 2.87
C MET A 142 1.90 -12.04 3.20
N ALA A 143 1.34 -12.82 2.27
CA ALA A 143 1.18 -14.27 2.45
C ALA A 143 2.52 -14.97 2.70
N LEU A 144 3.57 -14.60 1.97
CA LEU A 144 4.92 -15.11 2.19
C LEU A 144 5.44 -14.75 3.60
N THR A 145 5.32 -13.49 4.02
CA THR A 145 5.76 -13.07 5.35
C THR A 145 5.05 -13.81 6.48
N VAL A 146 3.74 -14.06 6.34
CA VAL A 146 2.96 -14.84 7.32
C VAL A 146 3.40 -16.31 7.33
N TYR A 147 3.67 -16.88 6.16
CA TYR A 147 4.21 -18.25 6.05
C TYR A 147 5.54 -18.39 6.81
N TYR A 148 6.50 -17.51 6.54
CA TYR A 148 7.80 -17.51 7.23
C TYR A 148 7.69 -17.17 8.72
N PHE A 149 6.75 -16.29 9.10
CA PHE A 149 6.47 -15.98 10.49
C PHE A 149 5.99 -17.22 11.26
N ILE A 150 5.06 -17.99 10.69
CA ILE A 150 4.58 -19.24 11.30
C ILE A 150 5.70 -20.30 11.31
N ALA A 151 6.46 -20.42 10.22
CA ALA A 151 7.55 -21.38 10.11
C ALA A 151 8.71 -21.08 11.09
N SER A 152 8.82 -19.84 11.60
CA SER A 152 9.82 -19.44 12.60
C SER A 152 9.55 -20.03 13.99
N PHE A 153 8.37 -20.58 14.26
CA PHE A 153 8.09 -21.28 15.53
C PHE A 153 8.61 -22.72 15.57
N ASN A 154 9.23 -23.22 14.50
CA ASN A 154 9.90 -24.52 14.50
C ASN A 154 11.23 -24.45 15.27
N THR A 155 11.59 -25.54 15.95
CA THR A 155 12.84 -25.64 16.73
C THR A 155 14.09 -25.54 15.85
N VAL A 156 14.02 -26.07 14.64
CA VAL A 156 15.03 -25.92 13.59
C VAL A 156 14.38 -25.16 12.44
N LEU A 157 14.99 -24.06 12.03
CA LEU A 157 14.45 -23.22 10.96
C LEU A 157 14.60 -23.97 9.62
N PRO A 158 13.55 -24.09 8.82
CA PRO A 158 13.59 -24.93 7.62
C PRO A 158 14.61 -24.43 6.58
N TRP A 159 14.84 -23.12 6.48
CA TRP A 159 15.86 -22.49 5.60
C TRP A 159 17.26 -22.42 6.22
N SER A 160 17.49 -23.05 7.38
CA SER A 160 18.83 -23.13 8.00
C SER A 160 19.56 -24.43 7.66
N VAL A 161 18.81 -25.46 7.23
CA VAL A 161 19.27 -26.82 6.93
C VAL A 161 18.99 -27.18 5.46
N CYS A 162 19.71 -28.15 4.90
CA CYS A 162 19.61 -28.56 3.50
C CYS A 162 18.86 -29.87 3.62
N ASP A 163 17.57 -29.85 3.29
CA ASP A 163 16.73 -31.03 3.33
C ASP A 163 16.67 -31.62 1.93
N ASP A 164 16.84 -32.93 1.81
CA ASP A 164 16.84 -33.67 0.54
C ASP A 164 15.53 -33.47 -0.26
N LYS A 165 14.46 -32.99 0.38
CA LYS A 165 13.16 -32.72 -0.27
C LYS A 165 13.16 -31.54 -1.23
N TRP A 166 14.02 -30.55 -1.01
CA TRP A 166 14.01 -29.30 -1.77
C TRP A 166 15.40 -28.76 -2.10
N ALA A 167 16.43 -29.14 -1.34
CA ALA A 167 17.79 -28.67 -1.54
C ALA A 167 18.49 -29.41 -2.69
N SER A 168 19.30 -28.69 -3.46
CA SER A 168 20.20 -29.28 -4.46
C SER A 168 21.46 -29.87 -3.82
N GLU A 169 22.22 -30.68 -4.57
CA GLU A 169 23.54 -31.19 -4.14
C GLU A 169 24.57 -30.08 -3.84
N TYR A 170 24.31 -28.84 -4.29
CA TYR A 170 25.18 -27.68 -4.11
C TYR A 170 24.82 -26.81 -2.89
N CYS A 171 23.86 -27.25 -2.07
CA CYS A 171 23.38 -26.51 -0.90
C CYS A 171 24.41 -26.54 0.25
N VAL A 172 24.67 -25.39 0.88
CA VAL A 172 25.57 -25.28 2.05
C VAL A 172 24.93 -24.57 3.25
N HIS A 173 25.30 -25.03 4.45
CA HIS A 173 24.98 -24.38 5.73
C HIS A 173 25.93 -23.24 6.06
N ALA A 174 25.45 -22.30 6.87
CA ALA A 174 26.25 -21.16 7.36
C ALA A 174 27.52 -21.58 8.10
N HIS A 175 27.56 -22.79 8.68
CA HIS A 175 28.71 -23.32 9.42
C HIS A 175 29.56 -24.31 8.62
N THR A 176 29.28 -24.54 7.33
CA THR A 176 30.08 -25.44 6.50
C THR A 176 31.41 -24.79 6.14
N ASN A 177 32.52 -25.48 6.45
CA ASN A 177 33.85 -25.00 6.07
C ASN A 177 34.06 -25.21 4.56
N THR A 178 34.04 -24.12 3.80
CA THR A 178 34.11 -24.13 2.33
C THR A 178 35.41 -24.72 1.78
N SER A 179 36.45 -24.80 2.59
CA SER A 179 37.74 -25.41 2.23
C SER A 179 37.70 -26.94 2.11
N LEU A 180 36.65 -27.59 2.63
CA LEU A 180 36.49 -29.05 2.61
C LEU A 180 35.56 -29.53 1.49
N LEU A 181 35.09 -28.61 0.65
CA LEU A 181 34.09 -28.90 -0.37
C LEU A 181 34.76 -29.40 -1.64
N THR A 182 34.32 -30.55 -2.13
CA THR A 182 34.86 -31.20 -3.35
C THR A 182 34.37 -30.54 -4.64
N TYR A 183 33.50 -29.53 -4.52
CA TYR A 183 32.80 -28.87 -5.61
C TYR A 183 33.36 -27.48 -5.90
N ASN A 184 33.10 -26.99 -7.12
CA ASN A 184 33.53 -25.65 -7.51
C ASN A 184 32.78 -24.59 -6.70
N ILE A 185 33.52 -23.67 -6.06
CA ILE A 185 32.98 -22.64 -5.17
C ILE A 185 31.96 -21.74 -5.88
N SER A 186 32.09 -21.53 -7.19
CA SER A 186 31.15 -20.73 -7.98
C SER A 186 29.78 -21.38 -8.21
N LEU A 187 29.59 -22.66 -7.88
CA LEU A 187 28.31 -23.36 -7.99
C LEU A 187 27.55 -23.45 -6.66
N VAL A 188 28.17 -22.99 -5.57
CA VAL A 188 27.66 -23.15 -4.21
C VAL A 188 26.54 -22.15 -3.94
N LYS A 189 25.43 -22.63 -3.39
CA LYS A 189 24.30 -21.80 -2.96
C LYS A 189 24.00 -22.00 -1.49
N SER A 190 23.63 -20.91 -0.80
CA SER A 190 23.26 -21.01 0.60
C SER A 190 21.90 -21.71 0.77
N SER A 191 21.74 -22.46 1.85
CA SER A 191 20.46 -23.10 2.23
C SER A 191 19.29 -22.11 2.24
N SER A 192 19.52 -20.86 2.66
CA SER A 192 18.49 -19.82 2.61
C SER A 192 18.16 -19.34 1.20
N GLU A 193 19.12 -19.31 0.27
CA GLU A 193 18.89 -18.85 -1.11
C GLU A 193 18.11 -19.89 -1.92
N GLU A 194 18.32 -21.18 -1.68
CA GLU A 194 17.61 -22.26 -2.38
C GLU A 194 16.21 -22.52 -1.84
N TYR A 195 15.92 -22.11 -0.61
CA TYR A 195 14.59 -22.25 -0.02
C TYR A 195 13.57 -21.22 -0.55
N PHE A 196 14.06 -20.15 -1.21
CA PHE A 196 13.25 -19.07 -1.77
C PHE A 196 12.77 -19.35 -3.20
#